data_AF-A0AA43C8T8-F1
#
_entry.id   AF-A0AA43C8T8-F1
#
_cell.length_a   1.000
_cell.length_b   1.000
_cell.length_c   1.000
_cell.angle_alpha   90.00
_cell.angle_beta   90.00
_cell.angle_gamma   90.00
#
_symmetry.space_group_name_H-M   'P 1'
#
loop_
_entity.id
_entity.type
_entity.pdbx_description
1 polymer ?
#
loop_
_entity_poly.entity_id
_entity_poly.type
_entity_poly.pdbx_seq_one_letter_code
_entity_poly.pdbx_strand_id
1 'polypeptide(L)'
;MRKSISVIATTAVFISQFLINDMVLAKQNQKDRSSPTGAAMSKDFNLHYTGKYCKECHEKIPRPGGDPFLKFKGDFNKLCGKCHNSAQGNYPHPVDIKPSAGKKGGIPKSFPLVDGKISCKTCHDLYLQCQESSKRKKMTSLRGAPFKKRTDFCFNCHNKKNYEMQDAHDQIDEKGKIYANKCLYCHVKMPDVKKDEFKDIKLVKNIEAVCQGCHVIGGN
;
A
#
# COMPACT_ATOMS: atom_id res chain seq x y z
N MET A 1 61.11 24.26 -55.06
CA MET A 1 61.87 24.42 -53.80
C MET A 1 60.89 24.64 -52.65
N ARG A 2 61.06 23.87 -51.55
CA ARG A 2 60.44 24.01 -50.20
C ARG A 2 58.92 23.75 -50.10
N LYS A 3 58.39 23.04 -49.10
CA LYS A 3 58.85 22.03 -48.14
C LYS A 3 57.55 21.48 -47.51
N SER A 4 57.42 20.16 -47.38
CA SER A 4 56.32 19.48 -46.69
C SER A 4 56.31 19.78 -45.19
N ILE A 5 55.13 19.97 -44.57
CA ILE A 5 54.90 19.66 -43.14
C ILE A 5 53.52 19.03 -43.01
N SER A 6 53.54 17.76 -42.63
CA SER A 6 52.41 16.96 -42.15
C SER A 6 52.05 17.40 -40.74
N VAL A 7 50.76 17.59 -40.44
CA VAL A 7 50.27 17.72 -39.06
C VAL A 7 49.24 16.61 -38.84
N ILE A 8 49.75 15.50 -38.35
CA ILE A 8 48.98 14.47 -37.64
C ILE A 8 49.01 14.86 -36.15
N ALA A 9 47.91 14.52 -35.46
CA ALA A 9 47.72 14.50 -34.01
C ALA A 9 47.13 15.77 -33.37
N THR A 10 45.84 15.70 -33.03
CA THR A 10 45.28 16.15 -31.73
C THR A 10 43.77 15.87 -31.66
N THR A 11 43.35 14.60 -31.71
CA THR A 11 41.94 14.21 -31.46
C THR A 11 41.80 13.06 -30.46
N ALA A 12 42.77 12.87 -29.56
CA ALA A 12 42.77 11.74 -28.64
C ALA A 12 42.75 12.08 -27.14
N VAL A 13 42.56 13.35 -26.73
CA VAL A 13 42.67 13.72 -25.30
C VAL A 13 41.36 14.14 -24.63
N PHE A 14 40.30 14.50 -25.37
CA PHE A 14 39.06 15.00 -24.75
C PHE A 14 37.98 13.94 -24.45
N ILE A 15 38.10 12.72 -24.96
CA ILE A 15 37.09 11.66 -24.74
C ILE A 15 37.35 10.85 -23.46
N SER A 16 38.58 10.85 -22.93
CA SER A 16 38.91 10.03 -21.75
C SER A 16 38.43 10.64 -20.43
N GLN A 17 38.37 11.97 -20.31
CA GLN A 17 37.97 12.63 -19.04
C GLN A 17 36.46 12.58 -18.77
N PHE A 18 35.61 12.53 -19.80
CA PHE A 18 34.17 12.37 -19.62
C PHE A 18 33.80 10.95 -19.13
N LEU A 19 34.45 9.92 -19.68
CA LEU A 19 34.18 8.52 -19.28
C LEU A 19 34.68 8.18 -17.86
N ILE A 20 35.73 8.86 -17.39
CA ILE A 20 36.24 8.65 -16.02
C ILE A 20 35.28 9.28 -14.98
N ASN A 21 34.66 10.42 -15.27
CA ASN A 21 33.71 11.05 -14.34
C ASN A 21 32.42 10.24 -14.17
N ASP A 22 31.90 9.63 -15.24
CA ASP A 22 30.71 8.77 -15.16
C ASP A 22 30.98 7.48 -14.37
N MET A 23 32.19 6.90 -14.49
CA MET A 23 32.58 5.74 -13.69
C MET A 23 32.80 6.06 -12.21
N VAL A 24 33.26 7.27 -11.87
CA VAL A 24 33.46 7.71 -10.48
C VAL A 24 32.12 7.98 -9.78
N LEU A 25 31.15 8.60 -10.47
CA LEU A 25 29.77 8.78 -9.97
C LEU A 25 29.03 7.43 -9.83
N ALA A 26 29.27 6.47 -10.74
CA ALA A 26 28.71 5.13 -10.63
C ALA A 26 29.33 4.31 -9.49
N LYS A 27 30.64 4.47 -9.21
CA LYS A 27 31.32 3.77 -8.10
C LYS A 27 30.97 4.33 -6.72
N GLN A 28 30.69 5.62 -6.59
CA GLN A 28 30.33 6.22 -5.29
C GLN A 28 28.90 5.88 -4.83
N ASN A 29 28.02 5.38 -5.71
CA ASN A 29 26.65 4.97 -5.36
C ASN A 29 26.51 3.47 -5.00
N GLN A 30 27.63 2.73 -5.00
CA GLN A 30 27.68 1.29 -4.74
C GLN A 30 28.31 0.92 -3.39
N LYS A 31 28.88 1.88 -2.66
CA LYS A 31 29.44 1.66 -1.33
C LYS A 31 28.36 1.95 -0.28
N ASP A 32 28.03 0.93 0.52
CA ASP A 32 27.05 0.90 1.61
C ASP A 32 25.55 0.84 1.23
N ARG A 33 25.15 -0.32 0.67
CA ARG A 33 23.76 -0.82 0.75
C ARG A 33 23.71 -2.23 1.34
N SER A 34 24.47 -2.47 2.42
CA SER A 34 24.20 -3.60 3.29
C SER A 34 22.85 -3.37 3.98
N SER A 35 21.88 -4.26 3.73
CA SER A 35 20.72 -4.38 4.62
C SER A 35 21.26 -4.57 6.04
N PRO A 36 20.68 -3.92 7.06
CA PRO A 36 21.00 -4.25 8.45
C PRO A 36 20.44 -5.64 8.72
N THR A 37 21.22 -6.68 8.46
CA THR A 37 20.94 -8.02 8.94
C THR A 37 21.22 -8.03 10.44
N GLY A 38 20.16 -8.00 11.25
CA GLY A 38 20.22 -8.37 12.66
C GLY A 38 20.15 -7.24 13.70
N ALA A 39 20.06 -5.97 13.31
CA ALA A 39 19.73 -4.91 14.27
C ALA A 39 18.22 -4.91 14.53
N ALA A 40 17.81 -5.02 15.79
CA ALA A 40 16.42 -4.80 16.19
C ALA A 40 16.00 -3.41 15.68
N MET A 41 15.14 -3.39 14.67
CA MET A 41 14.73 -2.16 14.02
C MET A 41 13.88 -1.36 15.02
N SER A 42 14.21 -0.08 15.20
CA SER A 42 13.41 0.83 16.03
C SER A 42 11.93 0.74 15.64
N LYS A 43 11.03 0.86 16.63
CA LYS A 43 9.57 0.93 16.40
C LYS A 43 9.17 2.01 15.39
N ASP A 44 10.01 3.02 15.19
CA ASP A 44 9.77 4.15 14.28
C ASP A 44 10.44 3.96 12.90
N PHE A 45 11.01 2.79 12.62
CA PHE A 45 11.68 2.57 11.36
C PHE A 45 10.69 2.54 10.19
N ASN A 46 10.84 3.49 9.26
CA ASN A 46 10.06 3.56 8.04
C ASN A 46 10.95 3.37 6.81
N LEU A 47 10.82 2.21 6.15
CA LEU A 47 11.53 1.93 4.88
C LEU A 47 10.95 2.69 3.68
N HIS A 48 9.70 3.15 3.76
CA HIS A 48 9.05 3.84 2.65
C HIS A 48 9.67 5.20 2.44
N TYR A 49 9.68 5.63 1.18
CA TYR A 49 10.18 6.94 0.76
C TYR A 49 11.67 7.17 1.02
N THR A 50 12.44 6.08 1.20
CA THR A 50 13.88 6.16 1.44
C THR A 50 14.71 5.99 0.18
N GLY A 51 14.20 5.29 -0.85
CA GLY A 51 14.98 4.89 -2.03
C GLY A 51 16.13 3.89 -1.74
N LYS A 52 16.29 3.43 -0.49
CA LYS A 52 17.46 2.63 -0.04
C LYS A 52 17.16 1.13 0.04
N TYR A 53 15.98 0.77 0.54
CA TYR A 53 15.63 -0.61 0.90
C TYR A 53 14.86 -1.35 -0.22
N CYS A 54 15.25 -1.15 -1.48
CA CYS A 54 14.55 -1.73 -2.64
C CYS A 54 14.42 -3.26 -2.54
N LYS A 55 15.47 -3.92 -2.05
CA LYS A 55 15.51 -5.38 -1.90
C LYS A 55 14.60 -5.91 -0.80
N GLU A 56 13.96 -5.06 0.02
CA GLU A 56 12.93 -5.53 0.95
C GLU A 56 11.66 -5.91 0.17
N CYS A 57 11.33 -5.15 -0.87
CA CYS A 57 10.12 -5.38 -1.67
C CYS A 57 10.38 -6.11 -2.98
N HIS A 58 11.57 -5.93 -3.56
CA HIS A 58 11.90 -6.41 -4.89
C HIS A 58 12.96 -7.52 -4.84
N GLU A 59 12.85 -8.51 -5.72
CA GLU A 59 13.88 -9.53 -5.97
C GLU A 59 15.10 -8.92 -6.66
N LYS A 60 14.86 -7.95 -7.55
CA LYS A 60 15.88 -7.20 -8.31
C LYS A 60 15.46 -5.73 -8.38
N ILE A 61 16.41 -4.82 -8.55
CA ILE A 61 16.08 -3.39 -8.66
C ILE A 61 15.35 -3.15 -10.00
N PRO A 62 14.08 -2.69 -9.99
CA PRO A 62 13.32 -2.49 -11.21
C PRO A 62 13.77 -1.22 -11.96
N ARG A 63 13.55 -1.19 -13.27
CA ARG A 63 13.74 0.01 -14.11
C ARG A 63 12.40 0.67 -14.42
N PRO A 64 12.34 1.99 -14.62
CA PRO A 64 11.11 2.66 -15.06
C PRO A 64 10.52 2.00 -16.30
N GLY A 65 9.23 1.67 -16.28
CA GLY A 65 8.51 1.03 -17.39
C GLY A 65 8.81 -0.47 -17.59
N GLY A 66 9.75 -1.06 -16.84
CA GLY A 66 10.06 -2.48 -16.89
C GLY A 66 9.33 -3.30 -15.83
N ASP A 67 9.67 -4.59 -15.77
CA ASP A 67 9.11 -5.50 -14.77
C ASP A 67 9.42 -5.02 -13.35
N PRO A 68 8.44 -5.10 -12.43
CA PRO A 68 8.65 -4.60 -11.09
C PRO A 68 9.45 -5.57 -10.22
N PHE A 69 9.66 -6.84 -10.62
CA PHE A 69 10.38 -7.86 -9.85
C PHE A 69 9.97 -7.93 -8.38
N LEU A 70 8.66 -7.83 -8.09
CA LEU A 70 8.17 -7.88 -6.72
C LEU A 70 8.37 -9.27 -6.13
N LYS A 71 8.82 -9.34 -4.88
CA LYS A 71 8.88 -10.60 -4.12
C LYS A 71 7.49 -11.23 -4.00
N PHE A 72 7.48 -12.52 -3.66
CA PHE A 72 6.26 -13.31 -3.50
C PHE A 72 5.39 -13.31 -4.76
N LYS A 73 6.01 -13.18 -5.95
CA LYS A 73 5.31 -13.09 -7.23
C LYS A 73 4.27 -11.96 -7.29
N GLY A 74 4.49 -10.88 -6.53
CA GLY A 74 3.56 -9.75 -6.45
C GLY A 74 2.34 -9.96 -5.56
N ASP A 75 2.32 -11.00 -4.71
CA ASP A 75 1.32 -11.14 -3.65
C ASP A 75 1.49 -10.02 -2.62
N PHE A 76 0.67 -8.97 -2.74
CA PHE A 76 0.73 -7.79 -1.88
C PHE A 76 0.39 -8.08 -0.42
N ASN A 77 -0.39 -9.13 -0.14
CA ASN A 77 -0.71 -9.50 1.23
C ASN A 77 0.51 -10.09 1.92
N LYS A 78 1.26 -10.96 1.24
CA LYS A 78 2.54 -11.48 1.77
C LYS A 78 3.61 -10.40 1.81
N LEU A 79 3.71 -9.60 0.76
CA LEU A 79 4.72 -8.55 0.63
C LEU A 79 4.59 -7.49 1.72
N CYS A 80 3.40 -6.90 1.84
CA CYS A 80 3.13 -5.88 2.86
C CYS A 80 2.99 -6.52 4.24
N GLY A 81 2.43 -7.73 4.32
CA GLY A 81 2.19 -8.51 5.54
C GLY A 81 3.45 -8.84 6.33
N LYS A 82 4.62 -8.85 5.69
CA LYS A 82 5.93 -9.00 6.36
C LYS A 82 6.13 -7.93 7.46
N CYS A 83 5.56 -6.74 7.28
CA CYS A 83 5.71 -5.63 8.22
C CYS A 83 4.37 -5.04 8.70
N HIS A 84 3.32 -5.07 7.85
CA HIS A 84 2.01 -4.54 8.16
C HIS A 84 1.03 -5.67 8.42
N ASN A 85 0.67 -5.89 9.68
CA ASN A 85 -0.34 -6.88 10.00
C ASN A 85 -1.76 -6.35 9.71
N SER A 86 -2.33 -6.71 8.56
CA SER A 86 -3.72 -6.39 8.21
C SER A 86 -4.76 -7.03 9.15
N ALA A 87 -4.35 -7.96 10.02
CA ALA A 87 -5.20 -8.61 11.01
C ALA A 87 -5.18 -7.94 12.41
N GLN A 88 -4.24 -7.04 12.73
CA GLN A 88 -4.04 -6.48 14.08
C GLN A 88 -4.44 -5.00 14.26
N GLY A 89 -5.53 -4.56 13.63
CA GLY A 89 -6.24 -3.38 14.13
C GLY A 89 -6.43 -2.21 13.14
N ASN A 90 -7.61 -1.60 13.25
CA ASN A 90 -8.04 -0.34 12.63
C ASN A 90 -7.92 -0.21 11.11
N TYR A 91 -7.97 -1.32 10.35
CA TYR A 91 -8.00 -1.25 8.89
C TYR A 91 -9.46 -1.27 8.38
N PRO A 92 -9.95 -0.16 7.79
CA PRO A 92 -11.36 -0.03 7.41
C PRO A 92 -11.79 -0.94 6.24
N HIS A 93 -10.85 -1.64 5.58
CA HIS A 93 -11.15 -2.59 4.51
C HIS A 93 -10.26 -3.83 4.55
N PRO A 94 -10.83 -5.05 4.51
CA PRO A 94 -10.04 -6.23 4.22
C PRO A 94 -9.56 -6.20 2.75
N VAL A 95 -8.30 -6.57 2.54
CA VAL A 95 -7.74 -6.90 1.22
C VAL A 95 -8.13 -8.32 0.83
N ASP A 96 -7.93 -8.70 -0.43
CA ASP A 96 -8.36 -9.98 -1.02
C ASP A 96 -9.88 -10.15 -1.14
N ILE A 97 -10.63 -9.05 -1.13
CA ILE A 97 -12.08 -9.07 -1.35
C ILE A 97 -12.40 -8.81 -2.81
N LYS A 98 -13.25 -9.65 -3.39
CA LYS A 98 -13.88 -9.39 -4.69
C LYS A 98 -15.03 -8.38 -4.52
N PRO A 99 -14.98 -7.19 -5.13
CA PRO A 99 -16.10 -6.26 -5.09
C PRO A 99 -17.36 -6.89 -5.69
N SER A 100 -18.53 -6.60 -5.12
CA SER A 100 -19.80 -6.97 -5.74
C SER A 100 -19.96 -6.29 -7.10
N ALA A 101 -20.77 -6.85 -8.00
CA ALA A 101 -20.95 -6.31 -9.35
C ALA A 101 -21.34 -4.82 -9.35
N GLY A 102 -22.28 -4.42 -8.48
CA GLY A 102 -22.69 -3.02 -8.33
C GLY A 102 -21.60 -2.12 -7.75
N LYS A 103 -20.73 -2.62 -6.88
CA LYS A 103 -19.60 -1.84 -6.34
C LYS A 103 -18.43 -1.76 -7.31
N LYS A 104 -18.19 -2.81 -8.10
CA LYS A 104 -17.13 -2.86 -9.11
C LYS A 104 -17.27 -1.73 -10.14
N GLY A 105 -18.50 -1.40 -10.55
CA GLY A 105 -18.77 -0.29 -11.46
C GLY A 105 -18.46 1.11 -10.87
N GLY A 106 -18.46 1.23 -9.54
CA GLY A 106 -18.12 2.47 -8.84
C GLY A 106 -16.64 2.65 -8.52
N ILE A 107 -15.78 1.66 -8.83
CA ILE A 107 -14.34 1.77 -8.59
C ILE A 107 -13.71 2.54 -9.76
N PRO A 108 -12.97 3.63 -9.51
CA PRO A 108 -12.30 4.38 -10.58
C PRO A 108 -11.33 3.51 -11.35
N LYS A 109 -11.22 3.71 -12.67
CA LYS A 109 -10.28 2.95 -13.53
C LYS A 109 -8.82 3.08 -13.10
N SER A 110 -8.45 4.19 -12.46
CA SER A 110 -7.12 4.42 -11.90
C SER A 110 -6.81 3.59 -10.65
N PHE A 111 -7.79 2.87 -10.10
CA PHE A 111 -7.68 2.07 -8.88
C PHE A 111 -7.63 0.59 -9.29
N PRO A 112 -6.44 0.00 -9.40
CA PRO A 112 -6.29 -1.33 -9.99
C PRO A 112 -6.83 -2.41 -9.05
N LEU A 113 -7.57 -3.37 -9.60
CA LEU A 113 -7.86 -4.63 -8.94
C LEU A 113 -6.77 -5.65 -9.31
N VAL A 114 -6.43 -6.53 -8.37
CA VAL A 114 -5.52 -7.66 -8.60
C VAL A 114 -6.38 -8.92 -8.62
N ASP A 115 -6.39 -9.62 -9.75
CA ASP A 115 -7.26 -10.78 -9.98
C ASP A 115 -8.75 -10.50 -9.71
N GLY A 116 -9.18 -9.27 -10.01
CA GLY A 116 -10.55 -8.80 -9.77
C GLY A 116 -10.88 -8.53 -8.29
N LYS A 117 -9.90 -8.57 -7.40
CA LYS A 117 -10.02 -8.30 -5.97
C LYS A 117 -9.35 -6.97 -5.58
N ILE A 118 -9.82 -6.38 -4.49
CA ILE A 118 -9.17 -5.25 -3.83
C ILE A 118 -7.89 -5.74 -3.17
N SER A 119 -6.80 -5.01 -3.38
CA SER A 119 -5.49 -5.28 -2.78
C SER A 119 -4.88 -3.99 -2.23
N CYS A 120 -3.73 -4.08 -1.57
CA CYS A 120 -2.98 -2.91 -1.11
C CYS A 120 -2.74 -1.90 -2.24
N LYS A 121 -2.42 -2.36 -3.46
CA LYS A 121 -2.15 -1.52 -4.65
C LYS A 121 -3.39 -0.79 -5.17
N THR A 122 -4.60 -1.28 -4.86
CA THR A 122 -5.85 -0.62 -5.24
C THR A 122 -5.91 0.78 -4.63
N CYS A 123 -5.62 0.85 -3.32
CA CYS A 123 -5.70 2.10 -2.57
C CYS A 123 -4.37 2.84 -2.48
N HIS A 124 -3.26 2.11 -2.39
CA HIS A 124 -1.93 2.70 -2.26
C HIS A 124 -1.22 2.80 -3.60
N ASP A 125 -0.65 3.97 -3.86
CA ASP A 125 0.29 4.16 -4.95
C ASP A 125 1.70 3.74 -4.47
N LEU A 126 2.03 2.49 -4.79
CA LEU A 126 3.29 1.86 -4.39
C LEU A 126 4.50 2.54 -5.02
N TYR A 127 4.36 3.16 -6.20
CA TYR A 127 5.47 3.87 -6.82
C TYR A 127 5.91 5.07 -6.00
N LEU A 128 4.96 5.76 -5.33
CA LEU A 128 5.31 6.86 -4.43
C LEU A 128 6.20 6.39 -3.29
N GLN A 129 6.06 5.14 -2.84
CA GLN A 129 6.84 4.57 -1.74
C GLN A 129 8.30 4.27 -2.15
N CYS A 130 8.56 4.11 -3.45
CA CYS A 130 9.91 3.90 -3.99
C CYS A 130 10.73 5.20 -4.07
N GLN A 131 10.07 6.35 -4.12
CA GLN A 131 10.73 7.64 -4.34
C GLN A 131 11.31 8.19 -3.04
N GLU A 132 12.58 8.59 -3.06
CA GLU A 132 13.16 9.31 -1.93
C GLU A 132 12.43 10.65 -1.73
N SER A 133 11.81 10.83 -0.56
CA SER A 133 11.08 12.07 -0.27
C SER A 133 10.88 12.29 1.22
N SER A 134 11.59 13.28 1.78
CA SER A 134 11.40 13.72 3.17
C SER A 134 9.99 14.26 3.43
N LYS A 135 9.40 14.95 2.45
CA LYS A 135 8.02 15.46 2.52
C LYS A 135 7.00 14.32 2.61
N ARG A 136 7.17 13.25 1.81
CA ARG A 136 6.22 12.12 1.80
C ARG A 136 6.40 11.14 2.94
N LYS A 137 7.54 11.12 3.64
CA LYS A 137 7.68 10.35 4.90
C LYS A 137 6.59 10.67 5.92
N LYS A 138 6.03 11.89 5.88
CA LYS A 138 4.93 12.35 6.74
C LYS A 138 3.55 12.22 6.10
N MET A 139 3.45 11.71 4.87
CA MET A 139 2.22 11.65 4.09
C MET A 139 1.79 10.20 3.84
N THR A 140 0.48 10.03 3.64
CA THR A 140 -0.08 8.76 3.21
C THR A 140 0.31 8.44 1.75
N SER A 141 0.43 7.15 1.44
CA SER A 141 0.60 6.66 0.06
C SER A 141 -0.73 6.37 -0.63
N LEU A 142 -1.86 6.85 -0.09
CA LEU A 142 -3.15 6.72 -0.77
C LEU A 142 -3.10 7.37 -2.15
N ARG A 143 -3.68 6.68 -3.14
CA ARG A 143 -3.72 7.13 -4.53
C ARG A 143 -4.52 8.43 -4.63
N GLY A 144 -3.93 9.44 -5.27
CA GLY A 144 -4.54 10.77 -5.38
C GLY A 144 -4.36 11.66 -4.14
N ALA A 145 -3.57 11.24 -3.16
CA ALA A 145 -3.19 12.09 -2.04
C ALA A 145 -2.47 13.37 -2.53
N PRO A 146 -2.55 14.50 -1.79
CA PRO A 146 -3.11 14.64 -0.44
C PRO A 146 -4.64 14.70 -0.38
N PHE A 147 -5.19 14.25 0.76
CA PHE A 147 -6.61 14.42 1.12
C PHE A 147 -6.71 15.21 2.43
N LYS A 148 -7.76 16.03 2.56
CA LYS A 148 -8.01 16.80 3.81
C LYS A 148 -8.39 15.87 4.96
N LYS A 149 -9.26 14.89 4.71
CA LYS A 149 -9.58 13.78 5.63
C LYS A 149 -9.31 12.45 4.95
N ARG A 150 -8.86 11.44 5.70
CA ARG A 150 -8.66 10.07 5.16
C ARG A 150 -9.95 9.50 4.56
N THR A 151 -11.10 9.85 5.12
CA THR A 151 -12.42 9.44 4.62
C THR A 151 -12.76 10.00 3.24
N ASP A 152 -12.19 11.14 2.84
CA ASP A 152 -12.41 11.72 1.51
C ASP A 152 -11.90 10.77 0.41
N PHE A 153 -10.82 10.02 0.69
CA PHE A 153 -10.33 8.99 -0.21
C PHE A 153 -11.37 7.86 -0.40
N CYS A 154 -12.06 7.45 0.66
CA CYS A 154 -13.03 6.36 0.61
C CYS A 154 -14.19 6.68 -0.34
N PHE A 155 -14.56 7.97 -0.47
CA PHE A 155 -15.64 8.41 -1.33
C PHE A 155 -15.32 8.36 -2.83
N ASN A 156 -14.09 8.02 -3.22
CA ASN A 156 -13.79 7.68 -4.61
C ASN A 156 -14.53 6.41 -5.09
N CYS A 157 -14.90 5.52 -4.18
CA CYS A 157 -15.64 4.29 -4.49
C CYS A 157 -16.98 4.18 -3.71
N HIS A 158 -17.12 4.90 -2.60
CA HIS A 158 -18.29 4.84 -1.73
C HIS A 158 -19.15 6.10 -1.89
N ASN A 159 -20.46 5.92 -2.00
CA ASN A 159 -21.39 7.05 -1.99
C ASN A 159 -21.38 7.69 -0.60
N LYS A 160 -20.97 8.96 -0.51
CA LYS A 160 -20.90 9.72 0.74
C LYS A 160 -22.21 9.73 1.54
N LYS A 161 -23.36 9.90 0.87
CA LYS A 161 -24.69 9.90 1.51
C LYS A 161 -25.04 8.54 2.13
N ASN A 162 -24.51 7.45 1.57
CA ASN A 162 -24.73 6.09 2.08
C ASN A 162 -23.59 5.65 3.04
N TYR A 163 -22.63 6.52 3.32
CA TYR A 163 -21.38 6.22 4.02
C TYR A 163 -21.08 7.24 5.14
N GLU A 164 -21.98 8.21 5.38
CA GLU A 164 -22.20 8.71 6.74
C GLU A 164 -22.41 7.47 7.60
N MET A 165 -21.49 7.23 8.54
CA MET A 165 -21.47 6.00 9.35
C MET A 165 -22.87 5.77 9.87
N GLN A 166 -23.57 4.78 9.29
CA GLN A 166 -24.74 4.25 9.94
C GLN A 166 -24.21 3.64 11.22
N ASP A 167 -24.73 4.13 12.34
CA ASP A 167 -24.36 3.62 13.64
C ASP A 167 -24.49 2.08 13.59
N ALA A 168 -23.48 1.39 14.10
CA ALA A 168 -23.49 -0.08 14.13
C ALA A 168 -24.26 -0.57 15.36
N HIS A 169 -24.58 0.33 16.30
CA HIS A 169 -25.25 0.04 17.56
C HIS A 169 -26.77 0.19 17.49
N ASP A 170 -27.32 0.90 16.52
CA ASP A 170 -28.76 1.01 16.26
C ASP A 170 -29.23 -0.14 15.32
N GLN A 171 -28.98 -1.37 15.74
CA GLN A 171 -29.33 -2.60 14.99
C GLN A 171 -30.83 -2.89 15.00
N ILE A 172 -31.57 -2.25 15.90
CA ILE A 172 -33.00 -2.40 16.11
C ILE A 172 -33.62 -1.00 16.16
N ASP A 173 -34.72 -0.78 15.45
CA ASP A 173 -35.46 0.49 15.51
C ASP A 173 -36.37 0.59 16.75
N GLU A 174 -36.98 1.76 16.95
CA GLU A 174 -37.90 2.02 18.06
C GLU A 174 -39.12 1.07 18.11
N LYS A 175 -39.43 0.42 16.99
CA LYS A 175 -40.56 -0.52 16.84
C LYS A 175 -40.10 -1.99 16.94
N GLY A 176 -38.84 -2.25 17.26
CA GLY A 176 -38.28 -3.59 17.38
C GLY A 176 -37.89 -4.24 16.04
N LYS A 177 -37.92 -3.50 14.92
CA LYS A 177 -37.51 -4.03 13.62
C LYS A 177 -35.99 -4.12 13.54
N ILE A 178 -35.50 -5.28 13.15
CA ILE A 178 -34.07 -5.54 12.98
C ILE A 178 -33.58 -5.05 11.62
N TYR A 179 -32.50 -4.28 11.62
CA TYR A 179 -31.75 -3.91 10.42
C TYR A 179 -30.78 -5.03 10.03
N ALA A 180 -31.29 -6.03 9.32
CA ALA A 180 -30.57 -7.23 8.89
C ALA A 180 -29.18 -6.96 8.26
N ASN A 181 -29.04 -5.86 7.53
CA ASN A 181 -27.79 -5.47 6.90
C ASN A 181 -26.69 -5.04 7.90
N LYS A 182 -27.06 -4.48 9.06
CA LYS A 182 -26.12 -4.03 10.09
C LYS A 182 -25.52 -5.21 10.86
N CYS A 183 -26.24 -6.32 10.97
CA CYS A 183 -25.74 -7.56 11.58
C CYS A 183 -24.48 -8.07 10.83
N LEU A 184 -24.42 -7.87 9.52
CA LEU A 184 -23.32 -8.31 8.66
C LEU A 184 -22.04 -7.48 8.82
N TYR A 185 -22.07 -6.42 9.63
CA TYR A 185 -20.85 -5.70 10.00
C TYR A 185 -19.98 -6.53 10.94
N CYS A 186 -20.62 -7.34 11.79
CA CYS A 186 -19.93 -8.18 12.78
C CYS A 186 -19.98 -9.66 12.40
N HIS A 187 -21.06 -10.13 11.79
CA HIS A 187 -21.30 -11.55 11.54
C HIS A 187 -21.05 -11.99 10.10
N VAL A 188 -20.56 -13.22 9.93
CA VAL A 188 -20.35 -13.85 8.61
C VAL A 188 -21.68 -14.04 7.86
N LYS A 189 -22.75 -14.33 8.60
CA LYS A 189 -24.13 -14.42 8.13
C LYS A 189 -25.05 -13.79 9.17
N MET A 190 -26.24 -13.34 8.78
CA MET A 190 -27.25 -12.89 9.75
C MET A 190 -27.68 -14.07 10.62
N PRO A 191 -27.54 -13.97 11.96
CA PRO A 191 -28.06 -14.99 12.85
C PRO A 191 -29.58 -15.02 12.88
N ASP A 192 -30.17 -16.20 13.04
CA ASP A 192 -31.58 -16.31 13.41
C ASP A 192 -31.73 -15.94 14.89
N VAL A 193 -32.17 -14.70 15.15
CA VAL A 193 -32.31 -14.14 16.51
C VAL A 193 -33.26 -14.92 17.41
N LYS A 194 -34.04 -15.87 16.88
CA LYS A 194 -34.95 -16.72 17.66
C LYS A 194 -34.40 -18.13 17.91
N LYS A 195 -33.37 -18.55 17.17
CA LYS A 195 -32.91 -19.95 17.16
C LYS A 195 -31.42 -20.12 17.39
N ASP A 196 -30.60 -19.22 16.87
CA ASP A 196 -29.15 -19.34 16.95
C ASP A 196 -28.68 -19.00 18.37
N GLU A 197 -27.84 -19.84 18.96
CA GLU A 197 -27.18 -19.60 20.24
C GLU A 197 -25.79 -19.03 20.02
N PHE A 198 -25.14 -18.55 21.08
CA PHE A 198 -23.79 -17.95 21.02
C PHE A 198 -22.76 -18.83 20.29
N LYS A 199 -22.84 -20.16 20.47
CA LYS A 199 -21.96 -21.14 19.82
C LYS A 199 -22.13 -21.20 18.29
N ASP A 200 -23.29 -20.81 17.78
CA ASP A 200 -23.65 -20.85 16.36
C ASP A 200 -23.26 -19.56 15.62
N ILE A 201 -22.90 -18.53 16.39
CA ILE A 201 -22.51 -17.22 15.89
C ILE A 201 -21.06 -17.24 15.41
N LYS A 202 -20.86 -16.82 14.15
CA LYS A 202 -19.54 -16.61 13.56
C LYS A 202 -19.33 -15.13 13.25
N LEU A 203 -18.29 -14.56 13.84
CA LEU A 203 -17.86 -13.20 13.56
C LEU A 203 -16.95 -13.16 12.33
N VAL A 204 -16.97 -12.04 11.60
CA VAL A 204 -16.10 -11.82 10.44
C VAL A 204 -14.62 -11.74 10.81
N LYS A 205 -14.32 -11.38 12.06
CA LYS A 205 -12.99 -11.33 12.70
C LYS A 205 -13.13 -11.62 14.20
N ASN A 206 -12.02 -11.65 14.95
CA ASN A 206 -12.10 -11.63 16.41
C ASN A 206 -12.79 -10.34 16.92
N ILE A 207 -13.28 -10.39 18.14
CA ILE A 207 -14.13 -9.34 18.70
C ILE A 207 -13.42 -7.98 18.75
N GLU A 208 -12.14 -7.92 19.15
CA GLU A 208 -11.39 -6.67 19.15
C GLU A 208 -11.29 -6.06 17.75
N ALA A 209 -10.96 -6.88 16.75
CA ALA A 209 -10.76 -6.43 15.38
C ALA A 209 -12.05 -6.01 14.68
N VAL A 210 -13.21 -6.57 15.07
CA VAL A 210 -14.52 -6.13 14.57
C VAL A 210 -14.78 -4.69 15.03
N CYS A 211 -14.63 -4.43 16.33
CA CYS A 211 -14.94 -3.13 16.92
C CYS A 211 -13.91 -2.05 16.51
N GLN A 212 -12.64 -2.44 16.46
CA GLN A 212 -11.54 -1.62 15.96
C GLN A 212 -11.68 -1.25 14.48
N GLY A 213 -12.49 -2.00 13.71
CA GLY A 213 -12.81 -1.65 12.33
C GLY A 213 -13.42 -0.24 12.19
N CYS A 214 -14.13 0.24 13.23
CA CYS A 214 -14.85 1.51 13.21
C CYS A 214 -14.30 2.55 14.20
N HIS A 215 -13.82 2.14 15.37
CA HIS A 215 -13.35 3.07 16.42
C HIS A 215 -12.04 2.61 17.04
N VAL A 216 -11.21 3.56 17.48
CA VAL A 216 -10.04 3.23 18.30
C VAL A 216 -10.55 2.85 19.69
N ILE A 217 -10.75 1.56 19.95
CA ILE A 217 -10.94 1.05 21.31
C ILE A 217 -9.55 1.03 21.94
N GLY A 218 -9.19 2.11 22.62
CA GLY A 218 -8.06 2.11 23.55
C GLY A 218 -8.42 1.17 24.70
N GLY A 219 -7.74 0.04 24.79
CA GLY A 219 -7.75 -0.77 26.01
C GLY A 219 -6.92 -0.08 27.08
N ASN A 220 -7.39 -0.19 28.32
CA ASN A 220 -6.68 0.16 29.55
C ASN A 220 -5.30 -0.49 29.63
#